data_AF-A0A4P7F498-F1
#
_entry.id   AF-A0A4P7F498-F1
#
_cell.length_a   1.000
_cell.length_b   1.000
_cell.length_c   1.000
_cell.angle_alpha   90.00
_cell.angle_beta   90.00
_cell.angle_gamma   90.00
#
_symmetry.space_group_name_H-M   'P 1'
#
loop_
_entity.id
_entity.type
_entity.pdbx_description
1 polymer ?
#
loop_
_entity_poly.entity_id
_entity_poly.type
_entity_poly.pdbx_seq_one_letter_code
_entity_poly.pdbx_strand_id
1 'polypeptide(L)'
;MERLKQFLYLMFLCVFLLIVFIDFRSICDASQKLLQRASTATSLEVANIKMNFSSDTVSAVFSNLKLDNVDAAQRRQALDLIHDLDPQEFLRLMYVGQLDGLCEFDHPTSQMRFDVATDYRLSEKRLVTIVESPDIWERTTQFFRQQEAGGEVPEHGYPRKCYVMLLTPDGYNVKSALVGTFGSAFKGAPTKPDAPETLVASQ
;
A
#
# COMPACT_ATOMS: atom_id res chain seq x y z
N MET A 1 -19.45 57.91 6.51
CA MET A 1 -18.40 57.21 5.73
C MET A 1 -18.08 55.82 6.27
N GLU A 2 -18.03 55.61 7.59
CA GLU A 2 -17.69 54.30 8.19
C GLU A 2 -18.72 53.19 7.91
N ARG A 3 -20.02 53.49 7.95
CA ARG A 3 -21.07 52.50 7.64
C ARG A 3 -21.04 52.02 6.18
N LEU A 4 -20.61 52.86 5.24
CA LEU A 4 -20.45 52.48 3.83
C LEU A 4 -19.29 51.50 3.65
N LYS A 5 -18.19 51.70 4.39
CA LYS A 5 -17.03 50.78 4.39
C LYS A 5 -17.37 49.43 4.99
N GLN A 6 -18.13 49.39 6.09
CA GLN A 6 -18.61 48.13 6.68
C GLN A 6 -19.56 47.37 5.76
N PHE A 7 -20.47 48.07 5.07
CA PHE A 7 -21.37 47.44 4.10
C PHE A 7 -20.61 46.85 2.90
N LEU A 8 -19.62 47.57 2.38
CA LEU A 8 -18.76 47.08 1.30
C LEU A 8 -17.92 45.86 1.73
N TYR A 9 -17.41 45.85 2.96
CA TYR A 9 -16.63 44.73 3.49
C TYR A 9 -17.49 43.47 3.66
N LEU A 10 -18.70 43.61 4.20
CA LEU A 10 -19.67 42.51 4.31
C LEU A 10 -20.08 41.97 2.94
N MET A 11 -20.29 42.85 1.96
CA MET A 11 -20.64 42.44 0.61
C MET A 11 -19.49 41.65 -0.05
N PHE A 12 -18.24 42.12 0.10
CA PHE A 12 -17.06 41.42 -0.42
C PHE A 12 -16.83 40.06 0.28
N LEU A 13 -17.04 39.99 1.60
CA LEU A 13 -16.96 38.75 2.37
C LEU A 13 -18.02 37.74 1.89
N CYS A 14 -19.26 38.19 1.67
CA CYS A 14 -20.33 37.33 1.16
C CYS A 14 -20.04 36.82 -0.26
N VAL A 15 -19.52 37.68 -1.15
CA VAL A 15 -19.10 37.27 -2.50
C VAL A 15 -17.95 36.26 -2.43
N PHE A 16 -16.95 36.49 -1.59
CA PHE A 16 -15.83 35.57 -1.39
C PHE A 16 -16.31 34.21 -0.86
N LEU A 17 -17.19 34.20 0.15
CA LEU A 17 -17.77 32.97 0.67
C LEU A 17 -18.59 32.23 -0.39
N LEU A 18 -19.38 32.93 -1.22
CA LEU A 18 -20.12 32.32 -2.31
C LEU A 18 -19.20 31.67 -3.36
N ILE A 19 -18.09 32.33 -3.72
CA ILE A 19 -17.08 31.76 -4.62
C ILE A 19 -16.49 30.48 -4.00
N VAL A 20 -16.08 30.53 -2.72
CA VAL A 20 -15.56 29.37 -2.01
C VAL A 20 -16.58 28.23 -1.96
N PHE A 21 -17.87 28.51 -1.72
CA PHE A 21 -18.92 27.48 -1.71
C PHE A 21 -19.18 26.87 -3.09
N ILE A 22 -19.10 27.66 -4.17
CA ILE A 22 -19.25 27.18 -5.55
C ILE A 22 -18.07 26.28 -5.92
N ASP A 23 -16.85 26.72 -5.62
CA ASP A 23 -15.64 25.95 -5.90
C ASP A 23 -15.57 24.68 -5.04
N PHE A 24 -16.00 24.74 -3.77
CA PHE A 24 -16.05 23.58 -2.89
C PHE A 24 -17.02 22.51 -3.40
N ARG A 25 -18.17 22.89 -3.94
CA ARG A 25 -19.09 21.94 -4.60
C ARG A 25 -18.47 21.30 -5.84
N SER A 26 -17.80 22.09 -6.67
CA SER A 26 -17.10 21.58 -7.86
C SER A 26 -15.98 20.60 -7.47
N ILE A 27 -15.25 20.90 -6.40
CA ILE A 27 -14.21 20.04 -5.83
C ILE A 27 -14.82 18.75 -5.26
N CYS A 28 -15.94 18.83 -4.52
CA CYS A 28 -16.64 17.65 -4.02
C CYS A 28 -17.16 16.74 -5.14
N ASP A 29 -17.74 17.31 -6.20
CA ASP A 29 -18.22 16.56 -7.37
C ASP A 29 -17.07 15.91 -8.15
N ALA A 30 -15.95 16.63 -8.31
CA ALA A 30 -14.74 16.08 -8.92
C ALA A 30 -14.15 14.95 -8.07
N SER A 31 -14.13 15.14 -6.74
CA SER A 31 -13.66 14.13 -5.78
C SER A 31 -14.56 12.90 -5.77
N GLN A 32 -15.89 13.08 -5.84
CA GLN A 32 -16.84 11.97 -5.95
C GLN A 32 -16.72 11.23 -7.28
N LYS A 33 -16.48 11.94 -8.39
CA LYS A 33 -16.21 11.29 -9.70
C LYS A 33 -14.89 10.54 -9.71
N LEU A 34 -13.86 11.06 -9.02
CA LEU A 34 -12.58 10.37 -8.83
C LEU A 34 -12.74 9.15 -7.91
N LEU A 35 -13.48 9.27 -6.82
CA LEU A 35 -13.81 8.16 -5.91
C LEU A 35 -14.68 7.09 -6.59
N GLN A 36 -15.66 7.48 -7.41
CA GLN A 36 -16.43 6.51 -8.21
C GLN A 36 -15.56 5.78 -9.22
N ARG A 37 -14.65 6.49 -9.91
CA ARG A 37 -13.69 5.85 -10.84
C ARG A 37 -12.64 5.01 -10.12
N ALA A 38 -12.23 5.39 -8.91
CA ALA A 38 -11.33 4.61 -8.07
C ALA A 38 -12.03 3.35 -7.53
N SER A 39 -13.33 3.44 -7.17
CA SER A 39 -14.11 2.28 -6.71
C SER A 39 -14.37 1.22 -7.79
N THR A 40 -14.12 1.54 -9.06
CA THR A 40 -14.15 0.57 -10.17
C THR A 40 -12.76 0.12 -10.62
N ALA A 41 -11.70 0.61 -10.00
CA ALA A 41 -10.34 0.26 -10.36
C ALA A 41 -9.94 -1.08 -9.70
N THR A 42 -10.33 -2.19 -10.32
CA THR A 42 -9.77 -3.54 -10.09
C THR A 42 -8.33 -3.69 -10.61
N SER A 43 -7.63 -2.56 -10.79
CA SER A 43 -6.36 -2.44 -11.51
C SER A 43 -5.40 -1.55 -10.75
N LEU A 44 -4.41 -2.17 -10.12
CA LEU A 44 -3.27 -1.48 -9.51
C LEU A 44 -2.22 -1.26 -10.61
N GLU A 45 -1.97 0.00 -10.98
CA GLU A 45 -0.84 0.36 -11.83
C GLU A 45 0.42 0.43 -10.97
N VAL A 46 1.29 -0.58 -11.12
CA VAL A 46 2.66 -0.52 -10.63
C VAL A 46 3.55 -0.57 -11.87
N ALA A 47 4.30 0.51 -12.11
CA ALA A 47 5.31 0.60 -13.17
C ALA A 47 4.82 0.22 -14.59
N ASN A 48 3.77 0.89 -15.10
CA ASN A 48 3.23 0.72 -16.47
C ASN A 48 2.62 -0.67 -16.79
N ILE A 49 2.41 -1.54 -15.81
CA ILE A 49 1.71 -2.81 -15.99
C ILE A 49 0.31 -2.69 -15.41
N LYS A 50 -0.71 -2.75 -16.27
CA LYS A 50 -2.12 -2.77 -15.88
C LYS A 50 -2.50 -4.19 -15.47
N MET A 51 -2.64 -4.44 -14.17
CA MET A 51 -2.90 -5.78 -13.63
C MET A 51 -4.38 -5.92 -13.30
N ASN A 52 -5.06 -6.87 -13.94
CA ASN A 52 -6.47 -7.14 -13.67
C ASN A 52 -6.58 -8.21 -12.59
N PHE A 53 -7.07 -7.83 -11.40
CA PHE A 53 -7.33 -8.77 -10.30
C PHE A 53 -8.76 -9.31 -10.35
N SER A 54 -9.28 -9.64 -11.53
CA SER A 54 -10.61 -10.25 -11.63
C SER A 54 -10.64 -11.64 -10.98
N SER A 55 -11.82 -12.03 -10.50
CA SER A 55 -12.07 -13.36 -9.93
C SER A 55 -11.53 -14.49 -10.83
N ASP A 56 -11.65 -14.34 -12.15
CA ASP A 56 -11.21 -15.35 -13.12
C ASP A 56 -9.69 -15.48 -13.18
N THR A 57 -8.96 -14.36 -13.17
CA THR A 57 -7.49 -14.35 -13.22
C THR A 57 -6.89 -14.92 -11.94
N VAL A 58 -7.43 -14.52 -10.79
CA VAL A 58 -6.96 -15.03 -9.49
C VAL A 58 -7.35 -16.50 -9.29
N SER A 59 -8.56 -16.91 -9.71
CA SER A 59 -8.98 -18.32 -9.65
C SER A 59 -8.11 -19.22 -10.53
N ALA A 60 -7.72 -18.75 -11.72
CA ALA A 60 -6.76 -19.45 -12.58
C ALA A 60 -5.39 -19.59 -11.91
N VAL A 61 -4.95 -18.58 -11.16
CA VAL A 61 -3.69 -18.62 -10.39
C VAL A 61 -3.76 -19.63 -9.24
N PHE A 62 -4.84 -19.65 -8.46
CA PHE A 62 -5.03 -20.66 -7.40
C PHE A 62 -5.01 -22.09 -7.97
N SER A 63 -5.54 -22.27 -9.18
CA SER A 63 -5.54 -23.55 -9.89
C SER A 63 -4.17 -23.91 -10.47
N ASN A 64 -3.37 -22.92 -10.90
CA ASN A 64 -2.04 -23.12 -11.48
C ASN A 64 -0.90 -23.22 -10.44
N LEU A 65 -1.05 -22.58 -9.28
CA LEU A 65 -0.07 -22.62 -8.19
C LEU A 65 -0.11 -23.94 -7.39
N LYS A 66 -0.98 -24.89 -7.75
CA LYS A 66 -1.26 -26.08 -6.93
C LYS A 66 -1.54 -25.70 -5.47
N LEU A 67 -2.29 -24.61 -5.26
CA LEU A 67 -2.99 -24.37 -3.99
C LEU A 67 -4.22 -25.28 -3.94
N ASP A 68 -4.02 -26.56 -4.27
CA ASP A 68 -5.03 -27.59 -4.51
C ASP A 68 -5.83 -27.92 -3.24
N ASN A 69 -5.35 -27.46 -2.09
CA ASN A 69 -5.99 -27.61 -0.78
C ASN A 69 -6.69 -26.35 -0.27
N VAL A 70 -6.75 -25.27 -1.06
CA VAL A 70 -7.49 -24.06 -0.69
C VAL A 70 -8.93 -24.18 -1.19
N ASP A 71 -9.86 -24.34 -0.24
CA ASP A 71 -11.30 -24.40 -0.46
C ASP A 71 -11.81 -23.18 -1.25
N ALA A 72 -12.85 -23.38 -2.07
CA ALA A 72 -13.54 -22.31 -2.78
C ALA A 72 -13.98 -21.16 -1.85
N ALA A 73 -14.36 -21.42 -0.59
CA ALA A 73 -14.67 -20.36 0.36
C ALA A 73 -13.44 -19.51 0.71
N GLN A 74 -12.29 -20.15 0.94
CA GLN A 74 -11.01 -19.46 1.21
C GLN A 74 -10.52 -18.66 0.00
N ARG A 75 -10.75 -19.15 -1.22
CA ARG A 75 -10.43 -18.41 -2.46
C ARG A 75 -11.25 -17.14 -2.60
N ARG A 76 -12.56 -17.20 -2.34
CA ARG A 76 -13.44 -16.03 -2.34
C ARG A 76 -13.03 -15.02 -1.28
N GLN A 77 -12.76 -15.51 -0.07
CA GLN A 77 -12.28 -14.67 1.02
C GLN A 77 -10.96 -13.96 0.66
N ALA A 78 -10.00 -14.68 0.06
CA ALA A 78 -8.75 -14.08 -0.38
C ALA A 78 -8.96 -13.01 -1.47
N LEU A 79 -9.90 -13.23 -2.39
CA LEU A 79 -10.28 -12.26 -3.42
C LEU A 79 -10.87 -10.99 -2.82
N ASP A 80 -11.81 -11.12 -1.88
CA ASP A 80 -12.41 -9.98 -1.19
C ASP A 80 -11.35 -9.17 -0.45
N LEU A 81 -10.44 -9.86 0.25
CA LEU A 81 -9.30 -9.23 0.93
C LEU A 81 -8.34 -8.54 -0.04
N ILE A 82 -8.09 -9.11 -1.23
CA ILE A 82 -7.26 -8.47 -2.28
C ILE A 82 -7.91 -7.19 -2.81
N HIS A 83 -9.23 -7.20 -3.03
CA HIS A 83 -9.95 -6.03 -3.51
C HIS A 83 -10.00 -4.89 -2.49
N ASP A 84 -9.92 -5.22 -1.20
CA ASP A 84 -9.93 -4.26 -0.10
C ASP A 84 -8.51 -3.77 0.28
N LEU A 85 -7.45 -4.21 -0.41
CA LEU A 85 -6.08 -3.75 -0.15
C LEU A 85 -5.79 -2.41 -0.83
N ASP A 86 -5.36 -1.43 -0.03
CA ASP A 86 -4.78 -0.20 -0.54
C ASP A 86 -3.37 -0.44 -1.13
N PRO A 87 -2.86 0.42 -2.02
CA PRO A 87 -1.52 0.26 -2.61
C PRO A 87 -0.37 0.13 -1.60
N GLN A 88 -0.46 0.85 -0.49
CA GLN A 88 0.56 0.82 0.57
C GLN A 88 0.45 -0.47 1.41
N GLU A 89 -0.77 -0.93 1.68
CA GLU A 89 -1.02 -2.20 2.36
C GLU A 89 -0.54 -3.38 1.51
N PHE A 90 -0.79 -3.34 0.20
CA PHE A 90 -0.24 -4.28 -0.77
C PHE A 90 1.29 -4.34 -0.69
N LEU A 91 1.96 -3.19 -0.82
CA LEU A 91 3.42 -3.13 -0.80
C LEU A 91 3.95 -3.71 0.51
N ARG A 92 3.39 -3.27 1.63
CA ARG A 92 3.81 -3.67 2.97
C ARG A 92 3.61 -5.17 3.19
N LEU A 93 2.47 -5.74 2.77
CA LEU A 93 2.18 -7.19 2.82
C LEU A 93 3.21 -8.02 2.05
N MET A 94 3.63 -7.55 0.87
CA MET A 94 4.62 -8.24 0.05
C MET A 94 6.00 -8.33 0.72
N TYR A 95 6.35 -7.37 1.58
CA TYR A 95 7.61 -7.38 2.34
C TYR A 95 7.53 -8.02 3.72
N VAL A 96 6.35 -8.47 4.18
CA VAL A 96 6.23 -9.20 5.47
C VAL A 96 7.20 -10.39 5.50
N GLY A 97 7.99 -10.48 6.57
CA GLY A 97 9.09 -11.43 6.75
C GLY A 97 10.47 -10.92 6.30
N GLN A 98 10.53 -9.76 5.63
CA GLN A 98 11.76 -9.08 5.19
C GLN A 98 11.88 -7.66 5.75
N LEU A 99 10.85 -7.18 6.45
CA LEU A 99 10.85 -5.89 7.11
C LEU A 99 11.70 -5.97 8.38
N ASP A 100 12.78 -5.19 8.43
CA ASP A 100 13.67 -5.07 9.58
C ASP A 100 13.39 -3.79 10.38
N GLY A 101 13.80 -3.80 11.65
CA GLY A 101 13.79 -2.59 12.48
C GLY A 101 12.40 -2.01 12.77
N LEU A 102 11.35 -2.85 12.75
CA LEU A 102 9.99 -2.43 13.03
C LEU A 102 9.85 -2.02 14.51
N CYS A 103 9.85 -0.71 14.74
CA CYS A 103 9.68 -0.12 16.06
C CYS A 103 8.79 1.12 16.00
N GLU A 104 8.03 1.35 17.06
CA GLU A 104 7.36 2.60 17.34
C GLU A 104 8.27 3.48 18.20
N PHE A 105 8.45 4.74 17.82
CA PHE A 105 9.40 5.66 18.45
C PHE A 105 8.69 6.78 19.23
N ASP A 106 9.43 7.49 20.08
CA ASP A 106 8.93 8.64 20.83
C ASP A 106 8.55 9.82 19.92
N HIS A 107 9.42 10.15 18.95
CA HIS A 107 9.25 11.25 18.02
C HIS A 107 9.23 10.74 16.57
N PRO A 108 8.21 9.95 16.19
CA PRO A 108 8.16 9.36 14.86
C PRO A 108 7.84 10.44 13.82
N THR A 109 8.53 10.38 12.69
CA THR A 109 8.20 11.16 11.50
C THR A 109 6.81 10.80 10.98
N SER A 110 6.24 11.64 10.11
CA SER A 110 4.95 11.34 9.47
C SER A 110 4.97 10.02 8.71
N GLN A 111 6.08 9.69 8.04
CA GLN A 111 6.24 8.42 7.33
C GLN A 111 6.23 7.24 8.29
N MET A 112 6.97 7.31 9.40
CA MET A 112 7.01 6.24 10.41
C MET A 112 5.62 5.99 11.02
N ARG A 113 4.86 7.05 11.30
CA ARG A 113 3.47 6.92 11.77
C ARG A 113 2.58 6.26 10.73
N PHE A 114 2.74 6.64 9.47
CA PHE A 114 1.97 6.08 8.36
C PHE A 114 2.28 4.59 8.15
N ASP A 115 3.55 4.20 8.23
CA ASP A 115 3.97 2.81 8.11
C ASP A 115 3.41 1.95 9.25
N VAL A 116 3.54 2.41 10.50
CA VAL A 116 2.96 1.73 11.67
C VAL A 116 1.44 1.60 11.54
N ALA A 117 0.74 2.66 11.13
CA ALA A 117 -0.70 2.61 10.91
C ALA A 117 -1.08 1.62 9.80
N THR A 118 -0.25 1.47 8.77
CA THR A 118 -0.44 0.48 7.70
C THR A 118 -0.23 -0.94 8.22
N ASP A 119 0.76 -1.15 9.08
CA ASP A 119 1.00 -2.44 9.73
C ASP A 119 -0.20 -2.87 10.60
N TYR A 120 -0.75 -1.95 11.39
CA TYR A 120 -1.95 -2.22 12.20
C TYR A 120 -3.19 -2.47 11.34
N ARG A 121 -3.41 -1.73 10.25
CA ARG A 121 -4.52 -1.99 9.31
C ARG A 121 -4.44 -3.38 8.67
N LEU A 122 -3.25 -3.82 8.27
CA LEU A 122 -3.02 -5.19 7.81
C LEU A 122 -3.37 -6.23 8.89
N SER A 123 -3.11 -5.91 10.16
CA SER A 123 -3.47 -6.77 11.29
C SER A 123 -4.98 -6.79 11.55
N GLU A 124 -5.66 -5.65 11.44
CA GLU A 124 -7.12 -5.53 11.55
C GLU A 124 -7.83 -6.34 10.45
N LYS A 125 -7.27 -6.35 9.23
CA LYS A 125 -7.71 -7.20 8.11
C LYS A 125 -7.36 -8.68 8.30
N ARG A 126 -6.72 -9.05 9.43
CA ARG A 126 -6.25 -10.40 9.77
C ARG A 126 -5.29 -10.99 8.74
N LEU A 127 -4.57 -10.16 8.00
CA LEU A 127 -3.54 -10.60 7.05
C LEU A 127 -2.20 -10.83 7.76
N VAL A 128 -1.97 -10.13 8.87
CA VAL A 128 -0.78 -10.28 9.69
C VAL A 128 -1.10 -10.33 11.18
N THR A 129 -0.21 -10.93 11.96
CA THR A 129 -0.16 -10.78 13.41
C THR A 129 1.06 -9.94 13.77
N ILE A 130 0.86 -8.95 14.64
CA ILE A 130 1.94 -8.14 15.20
C ILE A 130 2.36 -8.77 16.53
N VAL A 131 3.62 -9.18 16.63
CA VAL A 131 4.17 -9.83 17.82
C VAL A 131 5.36 -9.00 18.31
N GLU A 132 5.42 -8.70 19.60
CA GLU A 132 6.58 -8.02 20.18
C GLU A 132 7.84 -8.84 19.99
N SER A 133 8.95 -8.17 19.67
CA SER A 133 10.23 -8.83 19.40
C SER A 133 11.29 -8.32 20.35
N PRO A 134 11.62 -9.10 21.41
CA PRO A 134 12.72 -8.78 22.33
C PRO A 134 14.05 -8.64 21.60
N ASP A 135 14.29 -9.47 20.58
CA ASP A 135 15.54 -9.44 19.81
C ASP A 135 15.71 -8.13 19.02
N ILE A 136 14.64 -7.64 18.37
CA ILE A 136 14.68 -6.35 17.68
C ILE A 136 14.80 -5.23 18.72
N TRP A 137 14.06 -5.30 19.81
CA TRP A 137 14.14 -4.33 20.90
C TRP A 137 15.57 -4.18 21.43
N GLU A 138 16.23 -5.30 21.74
CA GLU A 138 17.59 -5.30 22.28
C GLU A 138 18.60 -4.72 21.27
N ARG A 139 18.55 -5.18 20.01
CA ARG A 139 19.42 -4.65 18.95
C ARG A 139 19.23 -3.15 18.73
N THR A 140 17.98 -2.70 18.63
CA THR A 140 17.66 -1.28 18.40
C THR A 140 18.08 -0.44 19.61
N THR A 141 17.80 -0.91 20.83
CA THR A 141 18.20 -0.20 22.05
C THR A 141 19.73 -0.12 22.19
N GLN A 142 20.44 -1.21 21.88
CA GLN A 142 21.90 -1.23 21.90
C GLN A 142 22.49 -0.25 20.89
N PHE A 143 21.92 -0.19 19.68
CA PHE A 143 22.33 0.76 18.65
C PHE A 143 22.21 2.21 19.14
N PHE A 144 21.06 2.59 19.73
CA PHE A 144 20.89 3.95 20.26
C PHE A 144 21.79 4.26 21.46
N ARG A 145 22.04 3.30 22.35
CA ARG A 145 23.01 3.48 23.45
C ARG A 145 24.42 3.74 22.94
N GLN A 146 24.82 3.11 21.84
CA GLN A 146 26.13 3.34 21.22
C GLN A 146 26.22 4.73 20.58
N GLN A 147 25.15 5.18 19.91
CA GLN A 147 25.06 6.54 19.37
C GLN A 147 25.16 7.60 20.49
N GLU A 148 24.41 7.41 21.57
CA GLU A 148 24.43 8.33 22.71
C GLU A 148 25.81 8.39 23.39
N ALA A 149 26.49 7.24 23.52
CA ALA A 149 27.87 7.20 24.01
C ALA A 149 28.86 7.94 23.09
N GLY A 150 28.55 8.05 21.79
CA GLY A 150 29.27 8.86 20.80
C GLY A 150 28.88 10.34 20.80
N GLY A 151 27.91 10.75 21.62
CA GLY A 151 27.40 12.12 21.68
C GLY A 151 26.32 12.45 20.62
N GLU A 152 25.80 11.45 19.92
CA GLU A 152 24.70 11.62 18.96
C GLU A 152 23.35 11.54 19.68
N VAL A 153 22.45 12.47 19.36
CA VAL A 153 21.08 12.47 19.88
C VAL A 153 20.16 11.81 18.85
N PRO A 154 19.37 10.80 19.24
CA PRO A 154 18.43 10.14 18.32
C PRO A 154 17.40 11.12 17.76
N GLU A 155 17.41 11.36 16.45
CA GLU A 155 16.50 12.30 15.78
C GLU A 155 15.03 11.96 16.02
N HIS A 156 14.70 10.67 16.09
CA HIS A 156 13.33 10.16 16.24
C HIS A 156 12.99 9.78 17.69
N GLY A 157 13.86 10.12 18.64
CA GLY A 157 13.77 9.65 20.03
C GLY A 157 14.06 8.15 20.16
N TYR A 158 13.69 7.56 21.29
CA TYR A 158 13.96 6.16 21.58
C TYR A 158 12.82 5.24 21.09
N PRO A 159 13.11 3.96 20.79
CA PRO A 159 12.05 2.99 20.56
C PRO A 159 11.22 2.81 21.83
N ARG A 160 9.90 2.78 21.70
CA ARG A 160 8.94 2.47 22.78
C ARG A 160 8.45 1.04 22.73
N LYS A 161 8.35 0.50 21.52
CA LYS A 161 7.92 -0.87 21.24
C LYS A 161 8.57 -1.33 19.95
N CYS A 162 9.08 -2.56 19.91
CA CYS A 162 9.55 -3.18 18.69
C CYS A 162 8.81 -4.49 18.45
N TYR A 163 8.53 -4.79 17.19
CA TYR A 163 7.68 -5.91 16.82
C TYR A 163 8.15 -6.59 15.54
N VAL A 164 7.58 -7.75 15.24
CA VAL A 164 7.63 -8.40 13.93
C VAL A 164 6.21 -8.57 13.41
N MET A 165 6.09 -8.55 12.09
CA MET A 165 4.85 -8.93 11.42
C MET A 165 4.98 -10.36 10.90
N LEU A 166 4.03 -11.21 11.28
CA LEU A 166 3.95 -12.59 10.81
C LEU A 166 2.69 -12.74 9.95
N LEU A 167 2.80 -13.41 8.81
CA LEU A 167 1.64 -13.71 7.98
C LEU A 167 0.70 -14.66 8.74
N THR A 168 -0.59 -14.35 8.70
CA THR A 168 -1.63 -15.31 9.08
C THR A 168 -1.84 -16.31 7.93
N PRO A 169 -2.63 -17.39 8.12
CA PRO A 169 -3.04 -18.24 7.01
C PRO A 169 -3.71 -17.46 5.87
N ASP A 170 -4.58 -16.50 6.19
CA ASP A 170 -5.25 -15.64 5.21
C ASP A 170 -4.24 -14.73 4.50
N GLY A 171 -3.31 -14.13 5.24
CA GLY A 171 -2.23 -13.33 4.67
C GLY A 171 -1.32 -14.12 3.72
N TYR A 172 -1.01 -15.37 4.05
CA TYR A 172 -0.25 -16.26 3.18
C TYR A 172 -1.00 -16.59 1.89
N ASN A 173 -2.31 -16.86 1.98
CA ASN A 173 -3.16 -17.12 0.82
C ASN A 173 -3.24 -15.90 -0.09
N VAL A 174 -3.48 -14.71 0.48
CA VAL A 174 -3.53 -13.44 -0.25
C VAL A 174 -2.18 -13.14 -0.92
N LYS A 175 -1.07 -13.21 -0.17
CA LYS A 175 0.28 -12.96 -0.71
C LYS A 175 0.62 -13.93 -1.84
N SER A 176 0.33 -15.22 -1.65
CA SER A 176 0.53 -16.26 -2.67
C SER A 176 -0.29 -16.00 -3.93
N ALA A 177 -1.57 -15.64 -3.78
CA ALA A 177 -2.45 -15.32 -4.90
C ALA A 177 -1.98 -14.09 -5.69
N LEU A 178 -1.55 -13.04 -4.98
CA LEU A 178 -0.94 -11.85 -5.57
C LEU A 178 0.31 -12.25 -6.37
N VAL A 179 1.30 -12.89 -5.73
CA VAL A 179 2.55 -13.34 -6.38
C VAL A 179 2.27 -14.22 -7.60
N GLY A 180 1.34 -15.16 -7.50
CA GLY A 180 0.98 -16.02 -8.62
C GLY A 180 0.35 -15.26 -9.79
N THR A 181 -0.44 -14.22 -9.51
CA THR A 181 -1.02 -13.34 -10.52
C THR A 181 0.08 -12.62 -11.29
N PHE A 182 1.07 -12.04 -10.60
CA PHE A 182 2.26 -11.47 -11.23
C PHE A 182 3.02 -12.51 -12.06
N GLY A 183 3.33 -13.67 -11.48
CA GLY A 183 4.09 -14.72 -12.17
C GLY A 183 3.40 -15.23 -13.44
N SER A 184 2.07 -15.27 -13.46
CA SER A 184 1.29 -15.64 -14.64
C SER A 184 1.34 -14.57 -15.74
N ALA A 185 1.34 -13.28 -15.37
CA ALA A 185 1.49 -12.17 -16.31
C ALA A 185 2.87 -12.18 -16.99
N PHE A 186 3.93 -12.54 -16.27
CA PHE A 186 5.28 -12.67 -16.85
C PHE A 186 5.42 -13.89 -17.77
N LYS A 187 4.74 -15.00 -17.48
CA LYS A 187 4.74 -16.19 -18.35
C LYS A 187 3.87 -16.02 -19.61
N GLY A 188 2.90 -15.10 -19.58
CA GLY A 188 2.02 -14.78 -20.70
C GLY A 188 2.50 -13.64 -21.60
N ALA A 189 3.63 -13.01 -21.29
CA ALA A 189 4.23 -12.02 -22.18
C ALA A 189 4.81 -12.75 -23.42
N PRO A 190 4.32 -12.49 -24.64
CA PRO A 190 4.93 -13.08 -25.84
C PRO A 190 6.36 -12.56 -25.92
N THR A 191 7.34 -13.46 -25.83
CA THR A 191 8.69 -13.21 -26.31
C THR A 191 8.56 -12.77 -27.76
N LYS A 192 8.86 -11.50 -28.03
CA LYS A 192 9.01 -10.98 -29.40
C LYS A 192 9.94 -11.96 -30.14
N PRO A 193 9.52 -12.58 -31.25
CA PRO A 193 10.42 -13.42 -32.02
C PRO A 193 11.59 -12.55 -32.47
N ASP A 194 12.81 -12.95 -32.12
CA ASP A 194 14.01 -12.37 -32.69
C ASP A 194 13.91 -12.46 -34.22
N ALA A 195 14.22 -11.34 -34.88
CA ALA A 195 14.16 -11.21 -36.32
C ALA A 195 15.01 -12.31 -36.98
N PRO A 196 14.57 -12.88 -38.12
CA PRO A 196 15.31 -13.94 -38.79
C PRO A 196 16.69 -13.43 -39.19
N GLU A 197 17.70 -14.13 -38.70
CA GLU A 197 19.10 -13.98 -39.06
C GLU A 197 19.24 -14.17 -40.58
N THR A 198 19.41 -13.07 -41.31
CA THR A 198 19.73 -13.09 -42.75
C THR A 198 21.07 -13.81 -42.94
N LEU A 199 21.01 -15.07 -43.34
CA LEU A 199 22.14 -15.80 -43.92
C LEU A 199 22.64 -15.05 -45.16
N VAL A 200 23.74 -14.32 -45.00
CA VAL A 200 24.56 -13.84 -46.12
C VAL A 200 25.33 -15.06 -46.65
N ALA A 201 24.85 -15.61 -47.76
CA ALA A 201 25.63 -16.56 -48.54
C ALA A 201 26.72 -15.79 -49.30
N SER A 202 27.99 -16.01 -48.92
CA SER A 202 29.14 -15.65 -49.73
C SER A 202 29.37 -16.75 -50.78
N GLN A 203 29.34 -16.38 -52.05
CA GLN A 203 30.08 -17.03 -53.15
C GLN A 203 31.11 -16.04 -53.67
#